data_AF-A0A1F9V1X9-F1
#
_entry.id   AF-A0A1F9V1X9-F1
#
_cell.length_a   1.000
_cell.length_b   1.000
_cell.length_c   1.000
_cell.angle_alpha   90.00
_cell.angle_beta   90.00
_cell.angle_gamma   90.00
#
_symmetry.space_group_name_H-M   'P 1'
#
loop_
_entity.id
_entity.type
_entity.pdbx_description
1 polymer ?
#
loop_
_entity_poly.entity_id
_entity_poly.type
_entity_poly.pdbx_seq_one_letter_code
_entity_poly.pdbx_strand_id
1 'polypeptide(L)' 'MNKIIPALEKKEEVILNFTGVDATTQSFIHALISDLLRKYGSDVLDRIEFKSCNDTVKKIITIVVDYMQEGTD' A
#
# COMPACT_ATOMS: atom_id res chain seq x y z
N MET A 1 -3.75 -7.10 8.96
CA MET A 1 -3.99 -7.89 7.72
C MET A 1 -5.32 -8.63 7.64
N ASN A 2 -6.01 -8.89 8.75
CA ASN A 2 -7.22 -9.73 8.80
C ASN A 2 -8.43 -9.25 7.97
N LYS A 3 -8.40 -8.05 7.39
CA LYS A 3 -9.42 -7.53 6.46
C LYS A 3 -8.88 -7.33 5.04
N ILE A 4 -7.64 -6.84 4.91
CA ILE A 4 -6.98 -6.59 3.63
C ILE A 4 -6.74 -7.90 2.88
N ILE A 5 -6.13 -8.90 3.53
CA ILE A 5 -5.81 -10.18 2.86
C ILE A 5 -7.06 -10.89 2.35
N PRO A 6 -8.12 -11.10 3.16
CA PRO A 6 -9.33 -11.76 2.67
C PRO A 6 -10.02 -11.02 1.52
N ALA A 7 -10.05 -9.68 1.54
CA ALA A 7 -10.59 -8.89 0.44
C ALA A 7 -9.75 -9.08 -0.84
N LEU A 8 -8.42 -9.06 -0.71
CA LEU A 8 -7.52 -9.30 -1.83
C LEU A 8 -7.69 -10.71 -2.42
N GLU A 9 -7.83 -11.74 -1.58
CA GLU A 9 -8.08 -13.13 -1.99
C GLU A 9 -9.43 -13.31 -2.72
N LYS A 10 -10.44 -12.53 -2.34
CA LYS A 10 -11.76 -12.51 -2.99
C LYS A 10 -11.82 -11.69 -4.29
N LYS A 11 -10.68 -11.17 -4.75
CA LYS A 11 -10.61 -10.27 -5.92
C LYS A 11 -11.34 -8.93 -5.73
N GLU A 12 -11.58 -8.50 -4.48
CA GLU A 12 -12.19 -7.21 -4.14
C GLU A 12 -11.16 -6.06 -4.14
N GLU A 13 -11.61 -4.83 -4.42
CA GLU A 13 -10.79 -3.63 -4.26
C GLU A 13 -10.64 -3.26 -2.78
N VAL A 14 -9.46 -2.76 -2.40
CA VAL A 14 -9.16 -2.34 -1.03
C VAL A 14 -8.87 -0.85 -0.99
N ILE A 15 -9.65 -0.10 -0.21
CA ILE A 15 -9.41 1.33 0.04
C ILE A 15 -8.69 1.49 1.38
N LEU A 16 -7.47 1.98 1.34
CA LEU A 16 -6.70 2.43 2.50
C LEU A 16 -6.94 3.93 2.69
N ASN A 17 -7.81 4.29 3.63
CA ASN A 17 -8.23 5.67 3.85
C ASN A 17 -7.38 6.36 4.93
N PHE A 18 -6.70 7.45 4.53
CA PHE A 18 -5.80 8.27 5.36
C PHE A 18 -6.47 9.58 5.85
N THR A 19 -7.80 9.64 5.87
CA THR A 19 -8.53 10.80 6.41
C THR A 19 -8.09 11.07 7.85
N GLY A 20 -7.64 12.29 8.12
CA GLY A 20 -7.16 12.72 9.45
C GLY A 20 -5.75 12.21 9.81
N VAL A 21 -5.02 11.62 8.87
CA VAL A 21 -3.62 11.22 9.06
C VAL A 21 -2.71 12.33 8.54
N ASP A 22 -2.02 13.01 9.45
CA ASP A 22 -1.11 14.11 9.10
C ASP A 22 0.23 13.61 8.55
N ALA A 23 0.73 12.49 9.05
CA ALA A 23 1.97 11.88 8.60
C ALA A 23 1.96 10.36 8.82
N THR A 24 2.82 9.67 8.08
CA THR A 24 3.12 8.25 8.24
C THR A 24 4.64 8.06 8.20
N THR A 25 5.15 6.86 8.44
CA THR A 25 6.58 6.54 8.29
C THR A 25 6.80 5.61 7.10
N GLN A 26 8.00 5.68 6.52
CA GLN A 26 8.41 4.73 5.48
C GLN A 26 8.37 3.28 6.01
N SER A 27 8.80 3.04 7.25
CA SER A 27 8.78 1.71 7.87
C SER A 27 7.37 1.15 8.02
N PHE A 28 6.39 1.98 8.35
CA PHE A 28 5.00 1.56 8.46
C PHE A 28 4.42 1.17 7.10
N ILE A 29 4.60 2.03 6.09
CA ILE A 29 4.11 1.74 4.73
C ILE A 29 4.84 0.53 4.13
N HIS A 30 6.14 0.39 4.38
CA HIS A 30 6.91 -0.78 3.97
C HIS A 30 6.34 -2.07 4.58
N ALA A 31 6.11 -2.09 5.90
CA ALA A 31 5.53 -3.26 6.56
C ALA A 31 4.11 -3.56 6.05
N LEU A 32 3.33 -2.53 5.70
CA LEU A 32 1.98 -2.68 5.17
C LEU A 32 1.95 -3.31 3.77
N ILE A 33 2.86 -2.89 2.89
CA ILE A 33 2.82 -3.23 1.45
C ILE A 33 3.76 -4.40 1.12
N SER A 34 4.89 -4.56 1.80
CA SER A 34 5.90 -5.57 1.44
C SER A 34 5.38 -7.00 1.48
N ASP A 35 4.56 -7.35 2.48
CA ASP A 35 3.92 -8.67 2.54
C ASP A 35 2.92 -8.89 1.40
N LEU A 36 2.24 -7.83 0.95
CA LEU A 36 1.28 -7.90 -0.15
C LEU A 36 2.01 -8.13 -1.47
N LEU A 37 3.05 -7.34 -1.74
CA LEU A 37 3.87 -7.48 -2.95
C LEU A 37 4.55 -8.85 -3.03
N ARG A 38 5.12 -9.34 -1.92
CA ARG A 38 5.75 -10.67 -1.89
C ARG A 38 4.76 -11.81 -2.15
N LYS A 39 3.52 -11.69 -1.67
CA LYS A 39 2.51 -12.76 -1.78
C LYS A 39 1.76 -12.73 -3.12
N TYR A 40 1.52 -11.54 -3.67
CA TYR A 40 0.60 -11.35 -4.80
C TYR A 40 1.25 -10.71 -6.04
N GLY A 41 2.52 -10.33 -5.98
CA GLY A 41 3.20 -9.60 -7.04
C GLY A 41 2.85 -8.12 -7.07
N SER A 42 3.45 -7.40 -8.03
CA SER A 42 3.22 -5.95 -8.26
C SER A 42 1.77 -5.60 -8.51
N ASP A 43 1.04 -6.47 -9.22
CA ASP A 43 -0.33 -6.25 -9.69
C ASP A 43 -1.34 -6.11 -8.54
N VAL A 44 -0.96 -6.47 -7.31
CA VAL A 44 -1.79 -6.23 -6.12
C VAL A 44 -2.02 -4.75 -5.87
N LEU A 45 -1.08 -3.89 -6.27
CA LEU A 45 -1.19 -2.44 -6.10
C LEU A 45 -2.31 -1.84 -6.96
N ASP A 46 -2.60 -2.43 -8.13
CA ASP A 46 -3.70 -1.99 -8.99
C ASP A 46 -5.08 -2.14 -8.32
N ARG A 47 -5.15 -2.94 -7.24
CA ARG A 47 -6.36 -3.22 -6.48
C ARG A 47 -6.41 -2.50 -5.14
N ILE A 48 -5.43 -1.63 -4.86
CA ILE A 48 -5.33 -0.87 -3.62
C ILE A 48 -5.42 0.62 -3.93
N GLU A 49 -6.47 1.27 -3.44
CA GLU A 49 -6.61 2.72 -3.51
C GLU A 49 -6.12 3.36 -2.20
N PHE A 50 -5.15 4.27 -2.29
CA PHE A 50 -4.74 5.12 -1.17
C PHE A 50 -5.56 6.42 -1.18
N LYS A 51 -6.57 6.50 -0.32
CA LYS A 51 -7.56 7.58 -0.31
C LYS A 51 -7.27 8.63 0.77
N SER A 52 -7.60 9.89 0.49
CA SER A 52 -7.46 11.03 1.41
C SER A 52 -6.03 11.27 1.91
N CYS A 53 -5.02 10.94 1.11
CA CYS A 53 -3.62 11.20 1.43
C CYS A 53 -3.28 12.69 1.23
N ASN A 54 -2.73 13.33 2.26
CA ASN A 54 -2.09 14.64 2.13
C ASN A 54 -0.73 14.52 1.40
N ASP A 55 -0.07 15.64 1.10
CA ASP A 55 1.17 15.64 0.32
C ASP A 55 2.32 14.88 1.01
N THR A 56 2.42 14.97 2.33
CA THR A 56 3.41 14.21 3.10
C THR A 56 3.16 12.71 3.01
N VAL A 57 1.91 12.28 3.21
CA VAL A 57 1.51 10.87 3.14
C VAL A 57 1.68 10.32 1.72
N LYS A 58 1.24 11.06 0.68
CA LYS A 58 1.45 10.69 -0.73
C LYS A 58 2.91 10.48 -1.04
N LYS A 59 3.76 11.44 -0.68
CA LYS A 59 5.20 11.37 -0.93
C LYS A 59 5.84 10.13 -0.30
N ILE A 60 5.48 9.82 0.95
CA ILE A 60 6.02 8.64 1.64
C ILE A 60 5.53 7.34 1.00
N ILE A 61 4.25 7.26 0.63
CA ILE A 61 3.69 6.10 -0.07
C ILE A 61 4.38 5.90 -1.41
N THR A 62 4.51 6.95 -2.22
CA THR A 62 5.19 6.91 -3.54
C THR A 62 6.62 6.42 -3.39
N ILE A 63 7.41 7.02 -2.49
CA ILE A 63 8.80 6.56 -2.25
C ILE A 63 8.85 5.06 -1.95
N VAL A 64 7.94 4.56 -1.09
CA VAL A 64 7.93 3.15 -0.71
C VAL A 64 7.50 2.23 -1.83
N VAL A 65 6.48 2.62 -2.59
CA VAL A 65 6.01 1.85 -3.74
C VAL A 65 7.10 1.77 -4.81
N ASP A 66 7.71 2.90 -5.17
CA ASP A 66 8.72 2.98 -6.22
C ASP A 66 9.90 2.03 -5.95
N TYR A 67 10.56 2.15 -4.78
CA TYR A 67 11.73 1.29 -4.52
C TYR A 67 11.36 -0.19 -4.34
N MET A 68 10.13 -0.49 -3.90
CA MET A 68 9.68 -1.87 -3.76
C MET A 68 9.37 -2.51 -5.12
N GLN A 69 8.96 -1.72 -6.12
CA GLN A 69 8.74 -2.19 -7.49
C GLN A 69 10.05 -2.28 -8.29
N GLU A 70 10.98 -1.34 -8.11
CA GLU A 70 12.33 -1.39 -8.71
C GLU A 70 13.14 -2.61 -8.27
N GLY A 71 12.89 -3.15 -7.07
CA GLY A 71 13.55 -4.35 -6.55
C GLY A 71 12.95 -5.68 -7.01
N THR A 72 11.93 -5.67 -7.88
CA THR A 72 11.21 -6.87 -8.35
C THR A 72 11.52 -7.28 -9.80
N ASP A 73 12.46 -6.61 -10.45
CA ASP A 73 13.00 -6.96 -11.78
C ASP A 73 14.11 -8.03 -11.74
#